data_AF-A0A8H6HU26-F1
#
_entry.id   AF-A0A8H6HU26-F1
#
_cell.length_a   1.000
_cell.length_b   1.000
_cell.length_c   1.000
_cell.angle_alpha   90.00
_cell.angle_beta   90.00
_cell.angle_gamma   90.00
#
_symmetry.space_group_name_H-M   'P 1'
#
loop_
_entity.id
_entity.type
_entity.pdbx_description
1 polymer ?
#
loop_
_entity_poly.entity_id
_entity_poly.type
_entity_poly.pdbx_seq_one_letter_code
_entity_poly.pdbx_strand_id
1 'polypeptide(L)'
;MVDSLITAILRTLPVFAATWFAWRFLRRLFVKHPLADIVGPPSDSWAAGSLLSIIGPDAWSYHDKLIKKFGKTFRFTGMMQSTQEQALYTFDPKAMHHIFVKDQHLFPETDEFIRAQIFGSARIILPFARKSEVITA
;
A
#
# COMPACT_ATOMS: atom_id res chain seq x y z
N MET A 1 33.00 24.77 -30.58
CA MET A 1 32.61 25.16 -29.21
C MET A 1 31.30 24.51 -28.76
N VAL A 2 30.33 24.33 -29.67
CA VAL A 2 29.03 23.72 -29.35
C VAL A 2 29.13 22.19 -29.20
N ASP A 3 29.93 21.53 -30.04
CA ASP A 3 30.09 20.06 -30.04
C ASP A 3 30.75 19.51 -28.75
N SER A 4 31.67 20.29 -28.16
CA SER A 4 32.29 19.97 -26.87
C SER A 4 31.31 20.07 -25.70
N LEU A 5 30.31 20.95 -25.79
CA LEU A 5 29.26 21.06 -24.77
C LEU A 5 28.27 19.90 -24.87
N ILE A 6 27.89 19.52 -26.09
CA ILE A 6 26.95 18.41 -26.34
C ILE A 6 27.53 17.08 -25.83
N THR A 7 28.80 16.81 -26.11
CA THR A 7 29.49 15.60 -25.66
C THR A 7 29.70 15.56 -24.14
N ALA A 8 29.91 16.72 -23.50
CA ALA A 8 29.98 16.82 -22.04
C ALA A 8 28.63 16.49 -21.39
N ILE A 9 27.53 17.06 -21.88
CA ILE A 9 26.18 16.83 -21.36
C ILE A 9 25.76 15.37 -21.51
N LEU A 10 26.03 14.76 -22.67
CA LEU A 10 25.69 13.36 -22.96
C LEU A 10 26.37 12.37 -21.99
N ARG A 11 27.55 12.73 -21.45
CA ARG A 11 28.29 11.91 -20.49
C ARG A 11 27.83 12.11 -19.05
N THR A 12 27.52 13.33 -18.64
CA THR A 12 27.20 13.64 -17.24
C THR A 12 25.75 13.32 -16.87
N LEU A 13 24.82 13.45 -17.81
CA LEU A 13 23.40 13.23 -17.60
C LEU A 13 23.04 11.77 -17.18
N PRO A 14 23.58 10.72 -17.83
CA PRO A 14 23.32 9.34 -17.40
C PRO A 14 23.98 9.01 -16.07
N VAL A 15 25.16 9.57 -15.77
CA VAL A 15 25.82 9.40 -14.46
C VAL A 15 24.95 9.99 -13.36
N PHE A 16 24.44 11.20 -13.56
CA PHE A 16 23.53 11.85 -12.61
C PHE A 16 22.23 11.06 -12.43
N ALA A 17 21.61 10.62 -13.54
CA ALA A 17 20.41 9.79 -13.49
C ALA A 17 20.67 8.46 -12.76
N ALA A 18 21.76 7.77 -13.07
CA ALA A 18 22.13 6.51 -12.41
C ALA A 18 22.39 6.70 -10.92
N THR A 19 23.11 7.75 -10.52
CA THR A 19 23.32 8.09 -9.11
C THR A 19 21.99 8.42 -8.41
N TRP A 20 21.11 9.19 -9.04
CA TRP A 20 19.79 9.52 -8.48
C TRP A 20 18.90 8.28 -8.33
N PHE A 21 18.87 7.41 -9.35
CA PHE A 21 18.14 6.15 -9.30
C PHE A 21 18.69 5.21 -8.25
N ALA A 22 20.02 5.04 -8.18
CA ALA A 22 20.68 4.23 -7.17
C ALA A 22 20.37 4.76 -5.77
N TRP A 23 20.47 6.07 -5.54
CA TRP A 23 20.12 6.71 -4.27
C TRP A 23 18.63 6.54 -3.90
N ARG A 24 17.72 6.67 -4.88
CA ARG A 24 16.28 6.43 -4.69
C ARG A 24 16.02 4.98 -4.30
N PHE A 25 16.68 4.03 -4.95
CA PHE A 25 16.53 2.60 -4.69
C PHE A 25 17.14 2.19 -3.35
N LEU A 26 18.33 2.71 -3.03
CA LEU A 26 19.00 2.48 -1.76
C LEU A 26 18.16 3.02 -0.61
N ARG A 27 17.61 4.23 -0.73
CA ARG A 27 16.68 4.76 0.28
C ARG A 27 15.43 3.90 0.44
N ARG A 28 14.90 3.31 -0.65
CA ARG A 28 13.76 2.38 -0.55
C ARG A 28 14.11 1.09 0.19
N LEU A 29 15.33 0.58 0.03
CA LEU A 29 15.78 -0.64 0.71
C LEU A 29 16.19 -0.41 2.18
N PHE A 30 16.80 0.73 2.50
CA PHE A 30 17.34 1.01 3.82
C PHE A 30 16.34 1.66 4.80
N VAL A 31 15.26 2.27 4.31
CA VAL A 31 14.20 2.78 5.18
C VAL A 31 13.38 1.60 5.68
N LYS A 32 13.78 1.05 6.84
CA LYS A 32 13.01 0.04 7.58
C LYS A 32 11.63 0.62 7.88
N HIS A 33 10.61 -0.14 7.55
CA HIS A 33 9.25 0.27 7.81
C HIS A 33 9.01 0.37 9.33
N PRO A 34 8.45 1.48 9.85
CA PRO A 34 8.23 1.65 11.29
C PRO A 34 7.28 0.59 11.89
N LEU A 35 6.45 -0.04 11.06
CA LEU A 35 5.55 -1.12 11.46
C LEU A 35 6.16 -2.53 11.29
N ALA A 36 7.45 -2.65 10.94
CA ALA A 36 8.09 -3.95 10.69
C ALA A 36 8.16 -4.85 11.94
N ASP A 37 8.11 -4.26 13.13
CA ASP A 37 8.16 -4.96 14.41
C ASP A 37 6.80 -5.55 14.83
N ILE A 38 5.72 -5.15 14.17
CA ILE A 38 4.37 -5.61 14.49
C ILE A 38 4.11 -6.96 13.83
N VAL A 39 3.50 -7.89 14.56
CA VAL A 39 3.14 -9.20 14.03
C VAL A 39 2.00 -9.05 13.01
N GLY A 40 2.05 -9.78 11.90
CA GLY A 40 1.00 -9.72 10.87
C GLY A 40 1.04 -10.91 9.92
N PRO A 41 -0.07 -11.21 9.23
CA PRO A 41 -0.11 -12.24 8.22
C PRO A 41 0.95 -11.99 7.14
N PRO A 42 1.66 -13.05 6.69
CA PRO A 42 2.50 -12.95 5.50
C PRO A 42 1.61 -12.57 4.31
N SER A 43 2.13 -11.76 3.40
CA SER A 43 1.41 -11.37 2.19
C SER A 43 1.08 -12.61 1.35
N ASP A 44 -0.22 -12.89 1.14
CA ASP A 44 -0.69 -14.05 0.36
C ASP A 44 -0.24 -14.01 -1.11
N SER A 45 0.01 -12.82 -1.66
CA SER A 45 0.52 -12.65 -3.02
C SER A 45 1.39 -11.40 -3.17
N TRP A 46 2.41 -11.48 -4.05
CA TRP A 46 3.33 -10.38 -4.35
C TRP A 46 2.65 -9.18 -5.04
N ALA A 47 1.58 -9.42 -5.79
CA ALA A 47 0.90 -8.39 -6.58
C ALA A 47 -0.42 -7.87 -5.97
N ALA A 48 -1.15 -8.71 -5.23
CA ALA A 48 -2.48 -8.37 -4.71
C ALA A 48 -2.56 -8.30 -3.17
N GLY A 49 -1.49 -8.63 -2.45
CA GLY A 49 -1.43 -8.53 -0.99
C GLY A 49 -2.46 -9.42 -0.27
N SER A 50 -2.57 -9.25 1.05
CA SER A 50 -3.65 -9.83 1.87
C SER A 50 -4.90 -8.95 1.90
N LEU A 51 -4.84 -7.77 1.27
CA LEU A 51 -5.92 -6.77 1.27
C LEU A 51 -7.17 -7.24 0.52
N LEU A 52 -7.04 -8.01 -0.57
CA LEU A 52 -8.20 -8.60 -1.24
C LEU A 52 -8.99 -9.53 -0.33
N SER A 53 -8.30 -10.29 0.52
CA SER A 53 -8.94 -11.18 1.50
C SER A 53 -9.61 -10.40 2.63
N ILE A 54 -9.13 -9.19 2.91
CA ILE A 54 -9.69 -8.27 3.92
C ILE A 54 -10.96 -7.55 3.43
N ILE A 55 -11.08 -7.27 2.13
CA ILE A 55 -12.20 -6.51 1.55
C ILE A 55 -13.16 -7.42 0.75
N GLY A 56 -12.79 -8.69 0.51
CA GLY A 56 -13.54 -9.63 -0.31
C GLY A 56 -14.89 -10.06 0.26
N PRO A 57 -15.64 -10.90 -0.48
CA PRO A 57 -16.97 -11.37 -0.08
C PRO A 57 -17.00 -12.05 1.30
N ASP A 58 -15.93 -12.79 1.63
CA ASP A 58 -15.76 -13.50 2.91
C ASP A 58 -14.88 -12.72 3.91
N ALA A 59 -14.81 -11.39 3.79
CA ALA A 59 -13.98 -10.52 4.62
C ALA A 59 -14.16 -10.79 6.12
N TRP A 60 -15.40 -10.93 6.60
CA TRP A 60 -15.68 -11.12 8.02
C TRP A 60 -15.08 -12.40 8.60
N SER A 61 -15.19 -13.50 7.87
CA SER A 61 -14.57 -14.77 8.26
C SER A 61 -13.05 -14.68 8.27
N TYR A 62 -12.47 -13.88 7.38
CA TYR A 62 -11.03 -13.61 7.35
C TYR A 62 -10.58 -12.74 8.54
N HIS A 63 -11.33 -11.68 8.85
CA HIS A 63 -11.09 -10.83 10.03
C HIS A 63 -11.13 -11.63 11.32
N ASP A 64 -12.15 -12.48 11.53
CA ASP A 64 -12.25 -13.31 12.74
C ASP A 64 -11.06 -14.27 12.90
N LYS A 65 -10.59 -14.88 11.80
CA LYS A 65 -9.38 -15.71 11.80
C LYS A 65 -8.14 -14.90 12.18
N LEU A 66 -7.99 -13.69 11.67
CA LEU A 66 -6.84 -12.83 11.97
C LEU A 66 -6.86 -12.33 13.41
N ILE A 67 -8.02 -11.91 13.92
CA ILE A 67 -8.19 -11.48 15.30
C ILE A 67 -7.86 -12.63 16.27
N LYS A 68 -8.33 -13.85 15.99
CA LYS A 68 -8.02 -15.04 16.80
C LYS A 68 -6.53 -15.39 16.78
N LYS A 69 -5.82 -15.14 15.68
CA LYS A 69 -4.41 -15.51 15.50
C LYS A 69 -3.43 -14.45 15.98
N PHE A 70 -3.69 -13.17 15.69
CA PHE A 70 -2.76 -12.06 15.93
C PHE A 70 -3.26 -11.09 17.02
N GLY A 71 -4.51 -11.21 17.45
CA GLY A 71 -5.10 -10.40 18.51
C GLY A 71 -5.69 -9.08 18.02
N LYS A 72 -5.63 -8.06 18.87
CA LYS A 72 -6.34 -6.78 18.70
C LYS A 72 -5.66 -5.82 17.71
N THR A 73 -4.37 -6.02 17.44
CA THR A 73 -3.57 -5.16 16.58
C THR A 73 -2.62 -5.99 15.75
N PHE A 74 -2.67 -5.87 14.43
CA PHE A 74 -1.78 -6.56 13.51
C PHE A 74 -1.50 -5.73 12.27
N ARG A 75 -0.35 -5.98 11.61
CA ARG A 75 -0.03 -5.33 10.34
C ARG A 75 -0.53 -6.16 9.15
N PHE A 76 -0.93 -5.51 8.07
CA PHE A 76 -1.19 -6.18 6.80
C PHE A 76 -0.57 -5.42 5.63
N THR A 77 -0.47 -6.07 4.47
CA THR A 77 0.12 -5.48 3.27
C THR A 77 -0.98 -5.06 2.30
N GLY A 78 -0.94 -3.81 1.85
CA GLY A 78 -1.89 -3.24 0.88
C GLY A 78 -1.77 -3.82 -0.54
N MET A 79 -2.65 -3.39 -1.44
CA MET A 79 -2.63 -3.76 -2.87
C MET A 79 -1.70 -2.85 -3.68
N MET A 80 -0.98 -3.48 -4.62
CA MET A 80 -0.15 -2.88 -5.68
C MET A 80 1.05 -1.99 -5.28
N GLN A 81 2.18 -2.38 -5.88
CA GLN A 81 3.46 -1.66 -6.11
C GLN A 81 4.31 -1.17 -4.92
N SER A 82 3.83 -1.26 -3.69
CA SER A 82 4.67 -0.94 -2.54
C SER A 82 4.61 -2.02 -1.48
N THR A 83 5.61 -2.91 -1.51
CA THR A 83 6.08 -3.67 -0.33
C THR A 83 6.34 -2.78 0.90
N GLN A 84 6.27 -1.45 0.74
CA GLN A 84 6.54 -0.43 1.74
C GLN A 84 5.28 0.16 2.39
N GLU A 85 4.06 -0.12 1.93
CA GLU A 85 2.85 0.32 2.65
C GLU A 85 2.32 -0.81 3.53
N GLN A 86 2.91 -0.92 4.73
CA GLN A 86 2.32 -1.76 5.76
C GLN A 86 1.22 -0.94 6.43
N ALA A 87 0.00 -1.45 6.39
CA ALA A 87 -1.12 -0.83 7.07
C ALA A 87 -1.29 -1.48 8.45
N LEU A 88 -1.61 -0.65 9.45
CA LEU A 88 -1.92 -1.12 10.79
C LEU A 88 -3.42 -1.33 10.91
N TYR A 89 -3.81 -2.53 11.30
CA TYR A 89 -5.18 -2.84 11.67
C TYR A 89 -5.26 -2.92 13.19
N THR A 90 -6.12 -2.10 13.81
CA THR A 90 -6.28 -2.08 15.27
C THR A 90 -7.73 -1.91 15.68
N PHE A 91 -8.12 -2.66 16.71
CA PHE A 91 -9.39 -2.56 17.40
C PHE A 91 -9.25 -2.06 18.85
N ASP A 92 -8.08 -1.55 19.22
CA ASP A 92 -7.88 -1.01 20.57
C ASP A 92 -8.66 0.32 20.70
N PRO A 93 -9.64 0.43 21.63
CA PRO A 93 -10.37 1.68 21.85
C PRO A 93 -9.45 2.86 22.15
N LYS A 94 -8.31 2.61 22.79
CA LYS A 94 -7.33 3.66 23.08
C LYS A 94 -6.67 4.18 21.80
N ALA A 95 -6.22 3.27 20.92
CA ALA A 95 -5.64 3.65 19.64
C ALA A 95 -6.66 4.37 18.74
N MET A 96 -7.89 3.84 18.66
CA MET A 96 -8.97 4.47 17.89
C MET A 96 -9.33 5.85 18.42
N HIS A 97 -9.36 6.06 19.73
CA HIS A 97 -9.62 7.39 20.29
C HIS A 97 -8.52 8.39 19.94
N HIS A 98 -7.25 7.95 19.90
CA HIS A 98 -6.16 8.80 19.43
C HIS A 98 -6.30 9.13 17.93
N ILE A 99 -6.56 8.14 17.09
CA ILE A 99 -6.70 8.32 15.64
C ILE A 99 -7.89 9.22 15.29
N PHE A 100 -9.07 8.94 15.87
CA PHE A 100 -10.31 9.60 15.47
C PHE A 100 -10.66 10.85 16.26
N VAL A 101 -10.13 11.05 17.46
CA VAL A 101 -10.55 12.17 18.33
C VAL A 101 -9.41 13.12 18.65
N LYS A 102 -8.27 12.61 19.14
CA LYS A 102 -7.20 13.47 19.64
C LYS A 102 -6.29 14.01 18.55
N ASP A 103 -5.85 13.14 17.67
CA ASP A 103 -4.66 13.36 16.83
C ASP A 103 -4.98 13.29 15.33
N GLN A 104 -6.19 13.70 14.94
CA GLN A 104 -6.67 13.62 13.55
C GLN A 104 -5.70 14.25 12.52
N HIS A 105 -5.07 15.37 12.87
CA HIS A 105 -4.13 16.09 12.01
C HIS A 105 -2.82 15.31 11.72
N LEU A 106 -2.49 14.30 12.53
CA LEU A 106 -1.33 13.44 12.34
C LEU A 106 -1.61 12.27 11.39
N PHE A 107 -2.88 11.96 11.14
CA PHE A 107 -3.32 10.81 10.33
C PHE A 107 -4.16 11.28 9.15
N PRO A 108 -3.54 11.87 8.10
CA PRO A 108 -4.27 12.24 6.89
C PRO A 108 -4.87 10.99 6.23
N GLU A 109 -6.06 11.16 5.67
CA GLU A 109 -6.72 10.12 4.87
C GLU A 109 -5.88 9.77 3.64
N THR A 110 -5.89 8.50 3.24
CA THR A 110 -5.14 8.06 2.06
C THR A 110 -5.80 8.56 0.78
N ASP A 111 -4.98 8.85 -0.24
CA ASP A 111 -5.46 9.24 -1.57
C ASP A 111 -6.45 8.22 -2.15
N GLU A 112 -6.26 6.93 -1.83
CA GLU A 112 -7.17 5.86 -2.24
C GLU A 112 -8.55 5.98 -1.59
N PHE A 113 -8.59 6.34 -0.30
CA PHE A 113 -9.84 6.55 0.41
C PHE A 113 -10.59 7.78 -0.13
N ILE A 114 -9.87 8.88 -0.36
CA ILE A 114 -10.43 10.09 -0.97
C ILE A 114 -10.98 9.79 -2.37
N ARG A 115 -10.23 9.04 -3.19
CA ARG A 115 -10.69 8.59 -4.52
C ARG A 115 -11.92 7.69 -4.42
N ALA A 116 -11.95 6.75 -3.46
CA ALA A 116 -13.09 5.87 -3.27
C ALA A 116 -14.36 6.64 -2.89
N GLN A 117 -14.26 7.67 -2.05
CA GLN A 117 -15.38 8.54 -1.72
C GLN A 117 -15.89 9.32 -2.94
N ILE A 118 -14.98 9.91 -3.73
CA ILE A 118 -15.34 10.72 -4.91
C ILE A 118 -16.02 9.87 -6.00
N PHE A 119 -15.51 8.66 -6.26
CA PHE A 119 -15.96 7.84 -7.38
C PHE A 119 -17.06 6.83 -7.02
N GLY A 120 -17.41 6.70 -5.75
CA GLY A 120 -18.27 5.65 -5.23
C GLY A 120 -17.56 4.29 -5.29
N SER A 121 -17.48 3.61 -4.15
CA SER A 121 -16.65 2.43 -3.88
C SER A 121 -16.81 1.23 -4.83
N ALA A 122 -17.75 1.25 -5.77
CA ALA A 122 -17.99 0.17 -6.71
C ALA A 122 -17.06 0.18 -7.95
N ARG A 123 -16.50 1.34 -8.37
CA ARG A 123 -15.84 1.42 -9.70
C ARG A 123 -14.32 1.36 -9.71
N ILE A 124 -13.66 1.59 -8.58
CA ILE A 124 -12.19 1.53 -8.47
C ILE A 124 -11.70 0.12 -8.10
N ILE A 125 -12.52 -0.67 -7.38
CA ILE A 125 -12.18 -2.03 -6.94
C ILE A 125 -12.56 -3.09 -8.01
N LEU A 126 -13.53 -2.80 -8.88
CA LEU A 126 -14.03 -3.75 -9.89
C LEU A 126 -13.59 -3.49 -11.37
N PRO A 127 -12.39 -2.97 -11.72
CA PRO A 127 -11.97 -3.07 -13.11
C PRO A 127 -11.66 -4.52 -13.53
N PHE A 128 -11.59 -5.48 -12.59
CA PHE A 128 -11.21 -6.88 -12.87
C PHE A 128 -12.31 -7.94 -12.66
N ALA A 129 -13.43 -7.64 -11.99
CA ALA A 129 -14.44 -8.65 -11.65
C ALA A 129 -15.66 -8.69 -12.60
N ARG A 130 -15.61 -8.06 -13.77
CA ARG A 130 -16.69 -8.12 -14.76
C ARG A 130 -16.21 -8.73 -16.08
N LYS A 131 -15.91 -10.03 -16.06
CA LYS A 131 -15.93 -10.85 -17.29
C LYS A 131 -16.13 -12.34 -17.02
N SER A 132 -17.27 -12.74 -16.44
CA SER A 132 -17.73 -14.13 -16.56
C SER A 132 -19.23 -14.39 -16.36
N GLU A 133 -20.10 -13.39 -16.15
CA GLU A 133 -21.56 -13.63 -16.05
C GLU A 133 -22.35 -13.10 -17.25
N VAL A 134 -21.90 -13.48 -18.44
CA VAL A 134 -22.75 -13.52 -19.64
C VAL A 134 -22.46 -14.86 -20.30
N ILE A 135 -23.51 -15.66 -20.55
CA ILE A 135 -23.53 -17.09 -20.97
C ILE A 135 -23.52 -18.00 -19.72
N THR A 136 -24.61 -18.60 -19.21
CA THR A 136 -25.78 -19.21 -19.87
C THR A 136 -26.94 -19.30 -18.86
N ALA A 137 -28.09 -18.75 -19.23
CA ALA A 137 -29.40 -19.33 -18.94
C ALA A 137 -29.84 -20.08 -20.21
#